data_AF-A0A1F3T860-F1
#
_entry.id   AF-A0A1F3T860-F1
#
_cell.length_a   1.000
_cell.length_b   1.000
_cell.length_c   1.000
_cell.angle_alpha   90.00
_cell.angle_beta   90.00
_cell.angle_gamma   90.00
#
_symmetry.space_group_name_H-M   'P 1'
#
loop_
_entity.id
_entity.type
_entity.pdbx_description
1 polymer ?
#
loop_
_entity_poly.entity_id
_entity_poly.type
_entity_poly.pdbx_seq_one_letter_code
_entity_poly.pdbx_strand_id
1 'polypeptide(L)'
;MEKCDCKNKVMVPILIICVLLFTYVFPRFVLSNFDASSPWASYCYQYGFGLITFLIGMLLIFKTKAIKLGRGSETIWLAWLIGGFFLFAGGHAIWIYLALNTPVKA
;
A
#
# COMPACT_ATOMS: atom_id res chain seq x y z
N MET A 1 16.73 -7.53 37.06
CA MET A 1 17.03 -6.24 36.38
C MET A 1 16.81 -6.46 34.90
N GLU A 2 15.70 -5.96 34.38
CA GLU A 2 15.37 -6.00 32.95
C GLU A 2 16.40 -5.16 32.19
N LYS A 3 17.12 -5.76 31.22
CA LYS A 3 18.11 -5.04 30.44
C LYS A 3 17.38 -4.00 29.58
N CYS A 4 17.64 -2.72 29.82
CA CYS A 4 17.17 -1.64 28.95
C CYS A 4 17.79 -1.85 27.55
N ASP A 5 16.95 -2.22 26.59
CA ASP A 5 17.34 -2.59 25.22
C ASP A 5 17.73 -1.33 24.42
N CYS A 6 19.00 -0.94 24.47
CA CYS A 6 19.55 0.19 23.71
C CYS A 6 19.37 0.06 22.18
N LYS A 7 19.09 -1.14 21.65
CA LYS A 7 18.86 -1.36 20.21
C LYS A 7 17.63 -0.60 19.70
N ASN A 8 16.61 -0.45 20.54
CA ASN A 8 15.37 0.24 20.15
C ASN A 8 15.51 1.77 20.13
N LYS A 9 16.40 2.37 20.94
CA LYS A 9 16.57 3.83 20.98
C LYS A 9 17.13 4.42 19.69
N VAL A 10 17.88 3.64 18.90
CA VAL A 10 18.45 4.07 17.60
C VAL A 10 17.61 3.55 16.43
N MET A 11 17.03 2.36 16.53
CA MET A 11 16.22 1.79 15.45
C MET A 11 14.91 2.55 15.22
N VAL A 12 14.24 3.00 16.30
CA VAL A 12 13.00 3.78 16.20
C VAL A 12 13.19 5.11 15.46
N PRO A 13 14.18 5.97 15.81
CA PRO A 13 14.37 7.22 15.08
C PRO A 13 14.79 7.00 13.62
N ILE A 14 15.59 5.97 13.32
CA ILE A 14 15.92 5.61 11.93
C ILE A 14 14.64 5.25 11.16
N LEU A 15 13.78 4.42 11.74
CA LEU A 15 12.54 4.01 11.09
C LEU A 15 11.61 5.20 10.86
N ILE A 16 11.52 6.13 11.82
CA ILE A 16 10.78 7.39 11.65
C ILE A 16 11.35 8.21 10.50
N ILE A 17 12.67 8.40 10.44
CA ILE A 17 13.32 9.13 9.33
C ILE A 17 13.03 8.45 7.99
N CYS A 18 13.14 7.12 7.91
CA CYS A 18 12.81 6.37 6.70
C CYS A 18 11.34 6.57 6.28
N VAL A 19 10.41 6.55 7.23
CA VAL A 19 8.98 6.79 6.95
C VAL A 19 8.76 8.21 6.47
N LEU A 20 9.36 9.21 7.12
CA LEU A 20 9.26 10.63 6.73
C LEU A 20 9.87 10.88 5.35
N LEU A 21 11.04 10.31 5.07
CA LEU A 21 11.66 10.38 3.76
C LEU A 21 10.79 9.71 2.70
N PHE A 22 10.24 8.54 3.00
CA PHE A 22 9.36 7.83 2.07
C PHE A 22 8.07 8.62 1.79
N THR A 23 7.39 9.12 2.82
CA THR A 23 6.17 9.95 2.65
C THR A 23 6.46 11.26 1.93
N TYR A 24 7.68 11.78 2.04
CA TYR A 24 8.10 12.94 1.27
C TYR A 24 8.41 12.58 -0.19
N VAL A 25 9.29 11.61 -0.44
CA VAL A 25 9.83 11.30 -1.76
C VAL A 25 8.78 10.66 -2.67
N PHE A 26 7.95 9.77 -2.14
CA PHE A 26 7.00 8.99 -2.95
C PHE A 26 6.02 9.86 -3.76
N PRO A 27 5.31 10.86 -3.17
CA PRO A 27 4.49 11.77 -3.96
C PRO A 27 5.26 12.52 -5.05
N ARG A 28 6.50 12.97 -4.77
CA ARG A 28 7.32 13.67 -5.78
C ARG A 28 7.70 12.75 -6.92
N PHE A 29 8.02 11.49 -6.63
CA PHE A 29 8.29 10.49 -7.64
C PHE A 29 7.07 10.22 -8.53
N VAL A 30 5.86 10.22 -7.97
CA VAL A 30 4.65 10.10 -8.78
C VAL A 30 4.48 11.32 -9.68
N LEU A 31 4.61 12.53 -9.12
CA LEU A 31 4.47 13.79 -9.87
C LEU A 31 5.58 14.04 -10.89
N SER A 32 6.74 13.38 -10.77
CA SER A 32 7.78 13.46 -11.80
C SER A 32 7.45 12.64 -13.06
N ASN A 33 6.56 11.65 -12.93
CA ASN A 33 6.14 10.77 -14.03
C ASN A 33 4.76 11.12 -14.58
N PHE A 34 3.90 11.75 -13.77
CA PHE A 34 2.53 12.11 -14.13
C PHE A 34 2.23 13.58 -13.81
N ASP A 35 1.43 14.22 -14.65
CA ASP A 35 0.91 15.56 -14.37
C ASP A 35 0.00 15.54 -13.13
N ALA A 36 0.06 16.60 -12.32
CA ALA A 36 -0.73 16.71 -11.09
C ALA A 36 -2.25 16.70 -11.33
N SER A 37 -2.70 17.11 -12.53
CA SER A 37 -4.12 17.07 -12.92
C SER A 37 -4.57 15.70 -13.43
N SER A 38 -3.64 14.78 -13.71
CA SER A 38 -3.97 13.47 -14.23
C SER A 38 -4.63 12.60 -13.15
N PRO A 39 -5.79 11.98 -13.42
CA PRO A 39 -6.39 11.02 -12.48
C PRO A 39 -5.47 9.83 -12.21
N TRP A 40 -4.56 9.52 -13.14
CA TRP A 40 -3.54 8.48 -12.97
C TRP A 40 -2.49 8.84 -11.92
N ALA A 41 -2.18 10.13 -11.72
CA ALA A 41 -1.29 10.58 -10.65
C ALA A 41 -1.89 10.25 -9.27
N SER A 42 -3.16 10.62 -9.07
CA SER A 42 -3.90 10.31 -7.84
C SER A 42 -4.03 8.80 -7.62
N TYR A 43 -4.32 8.03 -8.67
CA TYR A 43 -4.37 6.57 -8.63
C TYR A 43 -3.03 5.95 -8.21
N CYS A 44 -1.94 6.30 -8.88
CA CYS A 44 -0.60 5.80 -8.58
C CYS A 44 -0.15 6.19 -7.18
N TYR A 45 -0.51 7.40 -6.73
CA TYR A 45 -0.24 7.81 -5.35
C TYR A 45 -0.98 6.93 -4.35
N GLN A 46 -2.31 6.83 -4.47
CA GLN A 46 -3.15 6.15 -3.47
C GLN A 46 -2.91 4.64 -3.45
N TYR A 47 -2.92 3.98 -4.61
CA TYR A 47 -2.75 2.54 -4.70
C TYR A 47 -1.29 2.10 -4.68
N GLY A 48 -0.35 2.92 -5.18
CA GLY A 48 1.08 2.61 -5.10
C GLY A 48 1.60 2.76 -3.67
N PHE A 49 1.27 3.86 -2.98
CA PHE A 49 1.61 4.03 -1.56
C PHE A 49 0.89 2.97 -0.72
N GLY A 50 -0.40 2.74 -1.00
CA GLY A 50 -1.21 1.71 -0.35
C GLY A 50 -0.66 0.30 -0.57
N LEU A 51 -0.11 -0.02 -1.74
CA LEU A 51 0.50 -1.32 -2.00
C LEU A 51 1.72 -1.54 -1.13
N ILE A 52 2.57 -0.53 -0.97
CA ILE A 52 3.78 -0.64 -0.15
C ILE A 52 3.41 -0.88 1.32
N THR A 53 2.45 -0.11 1.86
CA THR A 53 1.98 -0.32 3.23
C THR A 53 1.27 -1.65 3.41
N PHE A 54 0.47 -2.08 2.42
CA PHE A 54 -0.17 -3.38 2.39
C PHE A 54 0.85 -4.53 2.42
N LEU A 55 1.91 -4.47 1.60
CA LEU A 55 2.97 -5.47 1.58
C LEU A 55 3.72 -5.55 2.91
N ILE A 56 3.97 -4.41 3.58
CA ILE A 56 4.55 -4.40 4.92
C ILE A 56 3.63 -5.13 5.91
N GLY A 57 2.32 -4.86 5.86
CA GLY A 57 1.32 -5.56 6.67
C GLY A 57 1.31 -7.07 6.41
N MET A 58 1.36 -7.46 5.13
CA MET A 58 1.43 -8.87 4.72
C MET A 58 2.70 -9.55 5.25
N LEU A 59 3.85 -8.89 5.13
CA LEU A 59 5.11 -9.40 5.68
C LEU A 59 5.02 -9.62 7.19
N LEU A 60 4.39 -8.70 7.92
CA LEU A 60 4.17 -8.85 9.36
C LEU A 60 3.25 -10.03 9.69
N ILE A 61 2.14 -10.18 8.98
CA ILE A 61 1.20 -11.30 9.17
C ILE A 61 1.90 -12.65 9.01
N PHE A 62 2.73 -12.80 7.97
CA PHE A 62 3.48 -14.03 7.75
C PHE A 62 4.59 -14.23 8.78
N LYS A 63 5.31 -13.16 9.16
CA LYS A 63 6.39 -13.24 10.16
C LYS A 63 5.89 -13.60 11.55
N THR A 64 4.76 -13.05 11.96
CA THR A 64 4.16 -13.33 13.28
C THR A 64 3.41 -14.65 13.31
N LYS A 65 3.27 -15.34 12.16
CA LYS A 65 2.46 -16.56 12.00
C LYS A 65 1.02 -16.34 12.47
N ALA A 66 0.50 -15.13 12.26
CA ALA A 66 -0.87 -14.77 12.63
C ALA A 66 -1.93 -15.56 11.83
N ILE A 67 -1.55 -16.11 10.67
CA ILE A 67 -2.39 -16.95 9.82
C ILE A 67 -1.77 -18.35 9.73
N LYS A 68 -2.58 -19.40 9.89
CA LYS A 68 -2.18 -20.79 9.60
C LYS A 68 -2.74 -21.23 8.25
N LEU A 69 -1.86 -21.28 7.25
CA LEU A 69 -2.20 -21.80 5.93
C LEU A 69 -2.68 -23.26 6.05
N GLY A 70 -3.80 -23.59 5.41
CA GLY A 70 -4.40 -24.92 5.44
C GLY A 70 -5.60 -25.05 6.39
N ARG A 71 -5.85 -24.06 7.27
CA ARG A 71 -7.05 -24.01 8.12
C ARG A 71 -8.24 -23.38 7.39
N GLY A 72 -8.55 -23.86 6.18
CA GLY A 72 -9.71 -23.50 5.33
C GLY A 72 -10.11 -22.01 5.34
N SER A 73 -10.93 -21.65 6.34
CA SER A 73 -11.31 -20.29 6.71
C SER A 73 -10.18 -19.25 6.63
N GLU A 74 -9.02 -19.51 7.24
CA GLU A 74 -7.94 -18.51 7.28
C GLU A 74 -7.29 -18.27 5.90
N THR A 75 -7.19 -19.32 5.10
CA THR A 75 -6.70 -19.21 3.72
C THR A 75 -7.68 -18.43 2.85
N ILE A 76 -8.98 -18.61 3.08
CA ILE A 76 -10.04 -17.85 2.38
C ILE A 76 -9.97 -16.37 2.74
N TRP A 77 -9.81 -16.03 4.02
CA TRP A 77 -9.66 -14.65 4.47
C TRP A 77 -8.40 -13.99 3.90
N LEU A 78 -7.28 -14.72 3.84
CA LEU A 78 -6.07 -14.24 3.18
C LEU A 78 -6.30 -13.97 1.67
N ALA A 79 -7.03 -14.87 1.00
CA ALA A 79 -7.38 -14.69 -0.40
C ALA A 79 -8.29 -13.46 -0.59
N TRP A 80 -9.26 -13.22 0.30
CA TRP A 80 -10.10 -12.02 0.28
C TRP A 80 -9.32 -10.74 0.58
N LEU A 81 -8.34 -10.79 1.49
CA LEU A 81 -7.50 -9.65 1.82
C LEU A 81 -6.66 -9.22 0.59
N ILE A 82 -6.00 -10.18 -0.05
CA ILE A 82 -5.19 -9.92 -1.26
C ILE A 82 -6.10 -9.56 -2.43
N GLY A 83 -7.13 -10.37 -2.68
CA GLY A 83 -8.08 -10.18 -3.78
C GLY A 83 -8.84 -8.85 -3.66
N GLY A 84 -9.25 -8.46 -2.45
CA GLY A 84 -9.94 -7.20 -2.19
C GLY A 84 -9.09 -5.98 -2.53
N PHE A 85 -7.79 -6.00 -2.21
CA PHE A 85 -6.87 -4.93 -2.60
C PHE A 85 -6.82 -4.77 -4.13
N PHE A 86 -6.61 -5.87 -4.86
CA PHE A 86 -6.51 -5.85 -6.31
C PHE A 86 -7.84 -5.58 -7.01
N LEU A 87 -8.95 -6.05 -6.44
CA LEU A 87 -10.29 -5.76 -6.95
C LEU A 87 -10.59 -4.26 -6.82
N PHE A 88 -10.25 -3.66 -5.67
CA PHE A 88 -10.47 -2.23 -5.47
C PHE A 88 -9.54 -1.38 -6.36
N ALA A 89 -8.26 -1.74 -6.47
CA ALA A 89 -7.31 -1.08 -7.36
C ALA A 89 -7.71 -1.21 -8.84
N GLY A 90 -7.98 -2.44 -9.29
CA GLY A 90 -8.41 -2.71 -10.66
C GLY A 90 -9.74 -2.04 -11.01
N GLY A 91 -10.73 -2.11 -10.12
CA GLY A 91 -12.01 -1.44 -10.30
C GLY A 91 -11.85 0.08 -10.44
N HIS A 92 -11.00 0.70 -9.63
CA HIS A 92 -10.71 2.13 -9.74
C HIS A 92 -10.00 2.48 -11.05
N ALA A 93 -9.04 1.68 -11.49
CA ALA A 93 -8.37 1.86 -12.78
C ALA A 93 -9.35 1.75 -13.96
N ILE A 94 -10.27 0.78 -13.90
CA ILE A 94 -11.35 0.62 -14.90
C ILE A 94 -12.22 1.88 -14.92
N TRP A 95 -12.61 2.42 -13.77
CA TRP A 95 -13.42 3.64 -13.71
C TRP A 95 -12.69 4.86 -14.26
N ILE A 96 -11.40 5.03 -13.98
CA ILE A 96 -10.59 6.08 -14.59
C ILE A 96 -10.57 5.92 -16.10
N TYR A 97 -10.31 4.71 -16.58
CA TYR A 97 -10.30 4.43 -18.02
C TYR A 97 -11.65 4.74 -18.67
N LEU A 98 -12.76 4.30 -18.07
CA LEU A 98 -14.10 4.60 -18.56
C LEU A 98 -14.38 6.11 -18.55
N ALA A 99 -14.02 6.82 -17.48
CA ALA A 99 -14.25 8.27 -17.39
C ALA A 99 -13.49 9.05 -18.47
N LEU A 100 -12.29 8.61 -18.85
CA LEU A 100 -11.48 9.25 -19.88
C LEU A 100 -11.92 8.92 -21.30
N ASN A 101 -12.53 7.76 -21.53
CA ASN A 101 -12.86 7.26 -22.87
C ASN A 101 -14.37 7.24 -23.19
N THR A 102 -15.24 7.50 -22.21
CA THR A 102 -16.68 7.56 -22.46
C THR A 102 -17.05 8.97 -22.93
N PRO A 103 -17.60 9.13 -24.15
CA PRO A 103 -18.07 10.42 -24.59
C PRO A 103 -19.26 10.85 -23.73
N VAL A 104 -19.12 11.98 -23.04
CA VAL A 104 -20.26 12.62 -22.38
C VAL A 104 -21.13 13.21 -23.48
N LYS A 105 -22.41 12.80 -23.57
CA LYS A 105 -23.38 13.53 -24.39
C LYS A 105 -23.44 14.96 -23.85
N ALA A 106 -22.99 15.91 -24.65
CA ALA A 106 -23.12 17.33 -24.40
C ALA A 106 -24.58 17.78 -24.50
#